data_AF-A0A840VJ13-F1
#
_entry.id   AF-A0A840VJ13-F1
#
_cell.length_a   1.000
_cell.length_b   1.000
_cell.length_c   1.000
_cell.angle_alpha   90.00
_cell.angle_beta   90.00
_cell.angle_gamma   90.00
#
_symmetry.space_group_name_H-M   'P 1'
#
loop_
_entity.id
_entity.type
_entity.pdbx_description
1 polymer ?
#
loop_
_entity_poly.entity_id
_entity_poly.type
_entity_poly.pdbx_seq_one_letter_code
_entity_poly.pdbx_strand_id
1 'polypeptide(L)'
;MRRNAGLFVAISLLSGFGSSAMSLVSGIWILDLTGSTGLAALAGLCVYAPVLAGPWLGALLDRAPRRPLVIAVNLMLAGTLPALFAVRGPGQTWLIFVVSSVYGVSYVLIDAGETALLPSALSPAELGDVNGWRSSAQEGMKLVAPLAGAGLYAWRGGHAVVVLSAALPVLVAILYATVRLSRTPPDQPPQRHRGLRTGLSVLFGQRATGVPVVLAAVSIAMSGFTTAAIYAMVVTELRLPTTFLGVLTSAQGAGSIIGGLLVGRLIAGRGPAAVGVAGTMLFAVGCLARCLPWWPATVIGAAVAGIGLPWTLVAAVTAVQTHTPSALLGRVSATANTAMFGPLVGAIPLGSAAVHLGARPPLIAAVVICLTAVVAASCRALTLRHVVACASMTWTPPHVLVRGLKLLGRRRLLVAATLTVALCAGYLSTTTSHRLDHGSSWWHGADAETLTKGPMTEVRFAFDAGRQNTFGASIRNPGPWPVTITGIAAEDGPTEQQVFKTVRLAVNRADDATAVVFDPAAATPFRSTRVEAGKELPVFVTITTPDVEMAPESGLFFDDLTVDYEVLGLPRHQRVPMGFRLLIQAADGRVPG
;
A
#
# COMPACT_ATOMS: atom_id res chain seq x y z
N MET A 1 43.88 0.39 -13.02
CA MET A 1 42.90 -0.32 -12.19
C MET A 1 41.99 0.63 -11.41
N ARG A 2 42.52 1.63 -10.67
CA ARG A 2 41.72 2.73 -10.03
C ARG A 2 40.70 3.45 -10.95
N ARG A 3 41.00 3.60 -12.25
CA ARG A 3 40.05 4.17 -13.24
C ARG A 3 38.77 3.34 -13.38
N ASN A 4 38.86 2.02 -13.46
CA ASN A 4 37.68 1.16 -13.60
C ASN A 4 36.81 1.23 -12.35
N ALA A 5 37.42 1.24 -11.16
CA ALA A 5 36.73 1.42 -9.89
C ALA A 5 35.89 2.71 -9.88
N GLY A 6 36.49 3.85 -10.25
CA GLY A 6 35.78 5.12 -10.36
C GLY A 6 34.64 5.11 -11.39
N LEU A 7 34.85 4.46 -12.54
CA LEU A 7 33.82 4.30 -13.56
C LEU A 7 32.62 3.50 -13.06
N PHE A 8 32.84 2.38 -12.36
CA PHE A 8 31.73 1.57 -11.83
C PHE A 8 30.93 2.30 -10.74
N VAL A 9 31.58 3.10 -9.89
CA VAL A 9 30.87 3.93 -8.91
C VAL A 9 30.05 5.02 -9.62
N ALA A 10 30.61 5.69 -10.62
CA ALA A 10 29.89 6.68 -11.42
C ALA A 10 28.67 6.06 -12.14
N ILE A 11 28.84 4.87 -12.73
CA ILE A 11 27.76 4.08 -13.33
C ILE A 11 26.67 3.80 -12.30
N SER A 12 27.01 3.33 -11.11
CA SER A 12 26.03 3.04 -10.05
C SER A 12 25.25 4.29 -9.60
N LEU A 13 25.90 5.45 -9.53
CA LEU A 13 25.26 6.73 -9.23
C LEU A 13 24.28 7.15 -10.34
N LEU A 14 24.74 7.16 -11.59
CA LEU A 14 23.96 7.62 -12.75
C LEU A 14 22.77 6.71 -13.02
N SER A 15 22.99 5.40 -13.06
CA SER A 15 21.93 4.40 -13.25
C SER A 15 20.93 4.45 -12.10
N GLY A 16 21.43 4.46 -10.86
CA GLY A 16 20.58 4.50 -9.66
C GLY A 16 19.72 5.76 -9.59
N PHE A 17 20.27 6.92 -10.00
CA PHE A 17 19.53 8.17 -10.04
C PHE A 17 18.40 8.13 -11.08
N GLY A 18 18.73 7.84 -12.34
CA GLY A 18 17.76 7.91 -13.44
C GLY A 18 16.63 6.91 -13.29
N SER A 19 16.95 5.70 -12.83
CA SER A 19 15.98 4.63 -12.68
C SER A 19 15.09 4.79 -11.43
N SER A 20 15.65 5.24 -10.31
CA SER A 20 14.87 5.47 -9.08
C SER A 20 13.94 6.68 -9.20
N ALA A 21 14.43 7.78 -9.81
CA ALA A 21 13.61 8.95 -10.08
C ALA A 21 12.43 8.60 -10.99
N MET A 22 12.69 7.93 -12.12
CA MET A 22 11.65 7.57 -13.08
C MET A 22 10.68 6.52 -12.53
N SER A 23 11.14 5.57 -11.73
CA SER A 23 10.29 4.54 -11.10
C SER A 23 9.22 5.18 -10.21
N LEU A 24 9.61 6.13 -9.35
CA LEU A 24 8.65 6.88 -8.53
C LEU A 24 7.72 7.75 -9.40
N VAL A 25 8.31 8.51 -10.33
CA VAL A 25 7.58 9.45 -11.18
C VAL A 25 6.56 8.73 -12.07
N SER A 26 6.83 7.50 -12.50
CA SER A 26 5.87 6.69 -13.27
C SER A 26 4.57 6.49 -12.49
N GLY A 27 4.65 6.14 -11.21
CA GLY A 27 3.47 6.02 -10.34
C GLY A 27 2.76 7.35 -10.12
N ILE A 28 3.51 8.41 -9.78
CA ILE A 28 2.97 9.78 -9.60
C ILE A 28 2.24 10.25 -10.87
N TRP A 29 2.84 10.04 -12.04
CA TRP A 29 2.31 10.52 -13.31
C TRP A 29 1.01 9.78 -13.68
N ILE A 30 0.95 8.47 -13.47
CA ILE A 30 -0.29 7.70 -13.65
C ILE A 30 -1.37 8.20 -12.67
N LEU A 31 -0.98 8.47 -11.42
CA LEU A 31 -1.90 8.96 -10.40
C LEU A 31 -2.50 10.31 -10.78
N ASP A 32 -1.69 11.25 -11.24
CA ASP A 32 -2.16 12.57 -11.69
C ASP A 32 -3.04 12.48 -12.95
N LEU A 33 -2.73 11.58 -13.88
CA LEU A 33 -3.49 11.42 -15.12
C LEU A 33 -4.85 10.73 -14.91
N THR A 34 -4.93 9.79 -13.97
CA THR A 34 -6.08 8.88 -13.84
C THR A 34 -6.85 9.04 -12.54
N GLY A 35 -6.28 9.67 -11.53
CA GLY A 35 -6.81 9.70 -10.16
C GLY A 35 -6.78 8.34 -9.44
N SER A 36 -6.29 7.27 -10.09
CA SER A 36 -6.34 5.91 -9.55
C SER A 36 -5.04 5.53 -8.86
N THR A 37 -5.11 5.40 -7.53
CA THR A 37 -4.01 4.93 -6.67
C THR A 37 -3.64 3.48 -6.96
N GLY A 38 -4.61 2.67 -7.39
CA GLY A 38 -4.41 1.31 -7.82
C GLY A 38 -3.61 1.20 -9.12
N LEU A 39 -4.02 1.93 -10.17
CA LEU A 39 -3.29 1.96 -11.45
C LEU A 39 -1.85 2.46 -11.27
N ALA A 40 -1.67 3.48 -10.43
CA ALA A 40 -0.35 4.01 -10.11
C ALA A 40 0.53 2.96 -9.41
N ALA A 41 -0.01 2.16 -8.48
CA ALA A 41 0.74 1.08 -7.84
C ALA A 41 1.08 -0.07 -8.81
N LEU A 42 0.23 -0.35 -9.80
CA LEU A 42 0.49 -1.36 -10.84
C LEU A 42 1.69 -1.02 -11.74
N ALA A 43 2.14 0.24 -11.79
CA ALA A 43 3.41 0.57 -12.46
C ALA A 43 4.60 -0.14 -11.80
N GLY A 44 4.57 -0.26 -10.46
CA GLY A 44 5.55 -1.05 -9.72
C GLY A 44 5.50 -2.53 -10.10
N LEU A 45 4.30 -3.09 -10.32
CA LEU A 45 4.15 -4.46 -10.81
C LEU A 45 4.86 -4.66 -12.15
N CYS A 46 4.73 -3.72 -13.09
CA CYS A 46 5.43 -3.77 -14.38
C CYS A 46 6.96 -3.81 -14.22
N VAL A 47 7.52 -3.10 -13.23
CA VAL A 47 8.96 -3.13 -12.93
C VAL A 47 9.40 -4.47 -12.32
N TYR A 48 8.58 -5.08 -11.45
CA TYR A 48 8.97 -6.30 -10.73
C TYR A 48 8.58 -7.61 -11.43
N ALA A 49 7.53 -7.63 -12.26
CA ALA A 49 7.06 -8.83 -12.94
C ALA A 49 8.16 -9.53 -13.79
N PRO A 50 9.05 -8.82 -14.50
CA PRO A 50 10.14 -9.44 -15.25
C PRO A 50 11.11 -10.28 -14.41
N VAL A 51 11.19 -10.08 -13.09
CA VAL A 51 12.02 -10.91 -12.20
C VAL A 51 11.59 -12.37 -12.26
N LEU A 52 10.29 -12.65 -12.42
CA LEU A 52 9.80 -14.01 -12.59
C LEU A 52 10.33 -14.64 -13.88
N ALA A 53 10.52 -13.84 -14.93
CA ALA A 53 11.12 -14.27 -16.18
C ALA A 53 12.65 -14.44 -16.10
N GLY A 54 13.27 -14.15 -14.96
CA GLY A 54 14.72 -14.19 -14.73
C GLY A 54 15.44 -15.45 -15.24
N PRO A 55 14.92 -16.68 -14.99
CA PRO A 55 15.54 -17.90 -15.50
C PRO A 55 15.60 -17.98 -17.04
N TRP A 56 14.55 -17.52 -17.73
CA TRP A 56 14.48 -17.51 -19.19
C TRP A 56 15.34 -16.40 -19.78
N LEU A 57 15.29 -15.20 -19.18
CA LEU A 57 16.12 -14.06 -19.56
C LEU A 57 17.61 -14.41 -19.37
N GLY A 58 17.99 -15.03 -18.25
CA GLY A 58 19.35 -15.49 -18.00
C GLY A 58 19.84 -16.50 -19.04
N ALA A 59 19.01 -17.48 -19.40
CA ALA A 59 19.36 -18.49 -20.41
C ALA A 59 19.56 -17.89 -21.82
N LEU A 60 18.77 -16.88 -22.18
CA LEU A 60 18.94 -16.14 -23.44
C LEU A 60 20.27 -15.36 -23.45
N LEU A 61 20.69 -14.86 -22.29
CA LEU A 61 21.88 -14.04 -22.12
C LEU A 61 23.18 -14.80 -22.03
N ASP A 62 23.17 -16.09 -21.69
CA ASP A 62 24.40 -16.89 -21.53
C ASP A 62 25.26 -16.98 -22.78
N ARG A 63 24.70 -16.66 -23.95
CA ARG A 63 25.39 -16.65 -25.23
C ARG A 63 25.83 -15.25 -25.67
N ALA A 64 25.40 -14.20 -24.97
CA ALA A 64 25.68 -12.82 -25.35
C ALA A 64 26.97 -12.32 -24.69
N PRO A 65 27.83 -11.59 -25.41
CA PRO A 65 28.97 -10.91 -24.80
C PRO A 65 28.47 -9.86 -23.80
N ARG A 66 28.93 -9.94 -22.54
CA ARG A 66 28.35 -9.22 -21.40
C ARG A 66 28.47 -7.69 -21.52
N ARG A 67 29.58 -7.16 -22.05
CA ARG A 67 29.76 -5.71 -22.23
C ARG A 67 28.84 -5.12 -23.31
N PRO A 68 28.81 -5.67 -24.55
CA PRO A 68 27.84 -5.24 -25.56
C PRO A 68 26.40 -5.34 -25.08
N LEU A 69 26.06 -6.37 -24.30
CA LEU A 69 24.74 -6.53 -23.71
C LEU A 69 24.35 -5.34 -22.83
N VAL A 70 25.15 -5.01 -21.81
CA VAL A 70 24.83 -3.93 -20.88
C VAL A 70 24.76 -2.57 -21.59
N ILE A 71 25.62 -2.35 -22.59
CA ILE A 71 25.58 -1.16 -23.45
C ILE A 71 24.26 -1.13 -24.24
N ALA A 72 23.90 -2.22 -24.92
CA ALA A 72 22.69 -2.31 -25.73
C ALA A 72 21.42 -2.10 -24.89
N VAL A 73 21.36 -2.65 -23.68
CA VAL A 73 20.22 -2.47 -22.76
C VAL A 73 20.09 -1.02 -22.31
N ASN A 74 21.19 -0.35 -22.00
CA ASN A 74 21.16 1.08 -21.66
C ASN A 74 20.74 1.96 -22.86
N LEU A 75 21.20 1.65 -24.06
CA LEU A 75 20.77 2.35 -25.28
C LEU A 75 19.30 2.06 -25.62
N MET A 76 18.81 0.85 -25.38
CA MET A 76 17.38 0.50 -25.50
C MET A 76 16.54 1.32 -24.52
N LEU A 77 16.96 1.47 -23.27
CA LEU A 77 16.30 2.36 -22.30
C LEU A 77 16.29 3.81 -22.79
N ALA A 78 17.44 4.33 -23.25
CA ALA A 78 17.53 5.67 -23.80
C ALA A 78 16.62 5.89 -25.02
N GLY A 79 16.44 4.88 -25.87
CA GLY A 79 15.57 4.94 -27.05
C GLY A 79 14.07 4.77 -26.74
N THR A 80 13.72 4.04 -25.69
CA THR A 80 12.32 3.79 -25.31
C THR A 80 11.72 4.91 -24.46
N LEU A 81 12.51 5.55 -23.60
CA LEU A 81 12.04 6.64 -22.73
C LEU A 81 11.40 7.83 -23.47
N PRO A 82 11.94 8.32 -24.61
CA PRO A 82 11.32 9.38 -25.38
C PRO A 82 9.89 9.07 -25.87
N ALA A 83 9.47 7.79 -25.95
CA ALA A 83 8.08 7.45 -26.27
C ALA A 83 7.08 8.08 -25.28
N LEU A 84 7.52 8.39 -24.05
CA LEU A 84 6.70 9.04 -23.04
C LEU A 84 6.38 10.51 -23.36
N PHE A 85 7.05 11.15 -24.33
CA PHE A 85 6.60 12.46 -24.84
C PHE A 85 5.24 12.41 -25.53
N ALA A 86 4.80 11.22 -25.98
CA ALA A 86 3.46 11.04 -26.53
C ALA A 86 2.37 11.02 -25.44
N VAL A 87 2.72 10.91 -24.15
CA VAL A 87 1.75 10.92 -23.06
C VAL A 87 1.24 12.35 -22.84
N ARG A 88 -0.03 12.59 -23.18
CA ARG A 88 -0.72 13.87 -23.01
C ARG A 88 -1.97 13.79 -22.12
N GLY A 89 -2.46 12.59 -21.87
CA GLY A 89 -3.68 12.35 -21.10
C GLY A 89 -3.81 10.89 -20.64
N PRO A 90 -4.93 10.54 -19.97
CA PRO A 90 -5.15 9.21 -19.41
C PRO A 90 -5.20 8.08 -20.45
N GLY A 91 -5.63 8.37 -21.69
CA GLY A 91 -5.69 7.38 -22.77
C GLY A 91 -4.33 6.82 -23.21
N GLN A 92 -3.23 7.51 -22.87
CA GLN A 92 -1.86 7.10 -23.22
C GLN A 92 -1.09 6.48 -22.04
N THR A 93 -1.75 6.25 -20.89
CA THR A 93 -1.14 5.69 -19.67
C THR A 93 -0.47 4.33 -19.92
N TRP A 94 -0.95 3.56 -20.90
CA TRP A 94 -0.35 2.29 -21.33
C TRP A 94 1.14 2.41 -21.72
N LEU A 95 1.57 3.56 -22.24
CA LEU A 95 2.99 3.83 -22.56
C LEU A 95 3.86 3.82 -21.29
N ILE A 96 3.36 4.36 -20.18
CA ILE A 96 4.07 4.38 -18.90
C ILE A 96 4.26 2.94 -18.37
N PHE A 97 3.22 2.10 -18.48
CA PHE A 97 3.30 0.68 -18.12
C PHE A 97 4.31 -0.08 -19.00
N VAL A 98 4.29 0.15 -20.32
CA VAL A 98 5.28 -0.47 -21.24
C VAL A 98 6.70 -0.07 -20.86
N VAL A 99 6.95 1.22 -20.62
CA VAL A 99 8.29 1.68 -20.22
C VAL A 99 8.69 1.16 -18.84
N SER A 100 7.77 1.06 -17.88
CA SER A 100 8.02 0.42 -16.58
C SER A 100 8.40 -1.06 -16.74
N SER A 101 7.76 -1.79 -17.67
CA SER A 101 8.15 -3.17 -18.00
C SER A 101 9.52 -3.26 -18.65
N VAL A 102 9.86 -2.33 -19.54
CA VAL A 102 11.20 -2.25 -20.14
C VAL A 102 12.26 -1.99 -19.07
N TYR A 103 11.98 -1.13 -18.08
CA TYR A 103 12.85 -0.96 -16.91
C TYR A 103 13.03 -2.26 -16.13
N GLY A 104 11.95 -2.97 -15.84
CA GLY A 104 12.00 -4.24 -15.14
C GLY A 104 12.88 -5.28 -15.83
N VAL A 105 12.70 -5.44 -17.15
CA VAL A 105 13.57 -6.30 -17.96
C VAL A 105 15.02 -5.82 -17.88
N SER A 106 15.25 -4.52 -18.07
CA SER A 106 16.59 -3.93 -18.07
C SER A 106 17.32 -4.14 -16.74
N TYR A 107 16.62 -4.06 -15.60
CA TYR A 107 17.20 -4.37 -14.30
C TYR A 107 17.74 -5.80 -14.24
N VAL A 108 16.96 -6.78 -14.70
CA VAL A 108 17.37 -8.19 -14.73
C VAL A 108 18.59 -8.40 -15.64
N LEU A 109 18.60 -7.77 -16.82
CA LEU A 109 19.70 -7.93 -17.79
C LEU A 109 20.98 -7.21 -17.34
N ILE A 110 20.86 -6.01 -16.76
CA ILE A 110 22.01 -5.23 -16.27
C ILE A 110 22.63 -5.95 -15.06
N ASP A 111 21.84 -6.43 -14.10
CA ASP A 111 22.33 -7.16 -12.93
C ASP A 111 23.13 -8.43 -13.34
N ALA A 112 22.59 -9.20 -14.28
CA ALA A 112 23.28 -10.37 -14.84
C ALA A 112 24.58 -9.98 -15.57
N GLY A 113 24.56 -8.89 -16.34
CA GLY A 113 25.73 -8.38 -17.05
C GLY A 113 26.83 -7.87 -16.11
N GLU A 114 26.47 -7.08 -15.09
CA GLU A 114 27.41 -6.51 -14.13
C GLU A 114 28.09 -7.56 -13.27
N THR A 115 27.34 -8.57 -12.82
CA THR A 115 27.87 -9.68 -12.01
C THR A 115 29.03 -10.40 -12.71
N ALA A 116 29.00 -10.48 -14.05
CA ALA A 116 30.07 -11.05 -14.86
C ALA A 116 31.14 -10.03 -15.27
N LEU A 117 30.78 -8.76 -15.46
CA LEU A 117 31.73 -7.71 -15.89
C LEU A 117 32.68 -7.26 -14.78
N LEU A 118 32.19 -7.14 -13.54
CA LEU A 118 32.99 -6.65 -12.41
C LEU A 118 34.26 -7.48 -12.16
N PRO A 119 34.20 -8.83 -12.06
CA PRO A 119 35.40 -9.65 -11.86
C PRO A 119 36.40 -9.57 -13.02
N SER A 120 35.94 -9.31 -14.25
CA SER A 120 36.81 -9.17 -15.43
C SER A 120 37.48 -7.79 -15.55
N ALA A 121 37.00 -6.80 -14.79
CA ALA A 121 37.45 -5.41 -14.87
C ALA A 121 38.26 -4.95 -13.65
N LEU A 122 38.23 -5.71 -12.55
CA LEU A 122 38.84 -5.36 -11.26
C LEU A 122 39.65 -6.54 -10.71
N SER A 123 40.68 -6.24 -9.92
CA SER A 123 41.41 -7.28 -9.22
C SER A 123 40.59 -7.85 -8.03
N PRO A 124 40.81 -9.10 -7.60
CA PRO A 124 40.09 -9.68 -6.46
C PRO A 124 40.17 -8.86 -5.17
N ALA A 125 41.30 -8.17 -4.95
CA ALA A 125 41.51 -7.30 -3.80
C ALA A 125 40.64 -6.03 -3.84
N GLU A 126 40.37 -5.49 -5.05
CA GLU A 126 39.56 -4.27 -5.23
C GLU A 126 38.06 -4.57 -5.29
N LEU A 127 37.64 -5.80 -5.61
CA LEU A 127 36.22 -6.15 -5.78
C LEU A 127 35.38 -5.87 -4.53
N GLY A 128 35.93 -6.14 -3.34
CA GLY A 128 35.25 -5.87 -2.08
C GLY A 128 34.99 -4.37 -1.88
N ASP A 129 36.03 -3.56 -2.00
CA ASP A 129 35.96 -2.11 -1.82
C ASP A 129 35.03 -1.45 -2.84
N VAL A 130 35.15 -1.84 -4.12
CA VAL A 130 34.30 -1.28 -5.19
C VAL A 130 32.85 -1.67 -5.01
N ASN A 131 32.55 -2.92 -4.61
CA ASN A 131 31.18 -3.30 -4.29
C ASN A 131 30.63 -2.53 -3.09
N GLY A 132 31.46 -2.27 -2.07
CA GLY A 132 31.10 -1.40 -0.94
C GLY A 132 30.74 0.01 -1.38
N TRP A 133 31.57 0.64 -2.23
CA TRP A 133 31.31 1.98 -2.76
C TRP A 133 30.08 2.02 -3.66
N ARG A 134 29.89 1.02 -4.53
CA ARG A 134 28.72 0.92 -5.42
C ARG A 134 27.43 0.75 -4.64
N SER A 135 27.43 -0.15 -3.65
CA SER A 135 26.29 -0.34 -2.76
C SER A 135 25.97 0.95 -2.00
N SER A 136 26.99 1.63 -1.47
CA SER A 136 26.82 2.95 -0.81
C SER A 136 26.24 4.00 -1.76
N ALA A 137 26.70 4.04 -3.01
CA ALA A 137 26.18 4.92 -4.04
C ALA A 137 24.70 4.64 -4.34
N GLN A 138 24.33 3.37 -4.51
CA GLN A 138 22.95 2.95 -4.76
C GLN A 138 22.02 3.30 -3.60
N GLU A 139 22.43 3.04 -2.36
CA GLU A 139 21.65 3.42 -1.18
C GLU A 139 21.54 4.95 -1.04
N GLY A 140 22.60 5.70 -1.33
CA GLY A 140 22.55 7.17 -1.38
C GLY A 140 21.56 7.69 -2.42
N MET A 141 21.48 7.05 -3.59
CA MET A 141 20.51 7.43 -4.63
C MET A 141 19.06 7.17 -4.21
N LYS A 142 18.77 6.20 -3.34
CA LYS A 142 17.41 6.00 -2.79
C LYS A 142 16.92 7.19 -1.97
N LEU A 143 17.83 7.99 -1.41
CA LEU A 143 17.49 9.23 -0.71
C LEU A 143 17.31 10.40 -1.67
N VAL A 144 18.26 10.59 -2.58
CA VAL A 144 18.33 11.81 -3.40
C VAL A 144 17.43 11.75 -4.64
N ALA A 145 17.40 10.61 -5.33
CA ALA A 145 16.74 10.49 -6.63
C ALA A 145 15.21 10.63 -6.55
N PRO A 146 14.49 10.07 -5.55
CA PRO A 146 13.04 10.24 -5.47
C PRO A 146 12.62 11.69 -5.22
N LEU A 147 13.30 12.40 -4.31
CA LEU A 147 13.08 13.83 -4.06
C LEU A 147 13.40 14.68 -5.30
N ALA A 148 14.54 14.44 -5.94
CA ALA A 148 14.92 15.17 -7.15
C ALA A 148 13.94 14.91 -8.31
N GLY A 149 13.53 13.65 -8.50
CA GLY A 149 12.55 13.25 -9.50
C GLY A 149 11.18 13.86 -9.26
N ALA A 150 10.66 13.79 -8.02
CA ALA A 150 9.40 14.40 -7.65
C ALA A 150 9.43 15.94 -7.74
N GLY A 151 10.56 16.58 -7.39
CA GLY A 151 10.74 18.03 -7.53
C GLY A 151 10.80 18.46 -8.99
N LEU A 152 11.52 17.72 -9.84
CA LEU A 152 11.58 17.97 -11.28
C LEU A 152 10.20 17.79 -11.94
N TYR A 153 9.47 16.76 -11.50
CA TYR A 153 8.09 16.52 -11.89
C TYR A 153 7.17 17.68 -11.45
N ALA A 154 7.31 18.18 -10.23
CA ALA A 154 6.53 19.33 -9.74
C ALA A 154 6.78 20.61 -10.57
N TRP A 155 8.01 20.79 -11.06
CA TRP A 155 8.41 21.99 -11.79
C TRP A 155 7.95 21.99 -13.25
N ARG A 156 8.13 20.88 -13.98
CA ARG A 156 7.88 20.80 -15.43
C ARG A 156 7.17 19.52 -15.89
N GLY A 157 6.55 18.79 -14.97
CA GLY A 157 5.82 17.56 -15.26
C GLY A 157 6.71 16.36 -15.60
N GLY A 158 6.07 15.28 -16.03
CA GLY A 158 6.73 14.01 -16.37
C GLY A 158 7.76 14.12 -17.48
N HIS A 159 7.52 14.98 -18.47
CA HIS A 159 8.40 15.15 -19.64
C HIS A 159 9.81 15.61 -19.27
N ALA A 160 9.98 16.48 -18.27
CA ALA A 160 11.30 16.91 -17.82
C ALA A 160 12.09 15.77 -17.18
N VAL A 161 11.41 14.91 -16.43
CA VAL A 161 12.00 13.69 -15.85
C VAL A 161 12.40 12.72 -16.95
N VAL A 162 11.59 12.59 -18.01
CA VAL A 162 11.91 11.75 -19.18
C VAL A 162 13.21 12.18 -19.86
N VAL A 163 13.43 13.49 -20.09
CA VAL A 163 14.68 13.99 -20.68
C VAL A 163 15.89 13.54 -19.85
N LEU A 164 15.82 13.77 -18.53
CA LEU A 164 16.91 13.43 -17.61
C LEU A 164 17.14 11.91 -17.58
N SER A 165 16.07 11.14 -17.41
CA SER A 165 16.13 9.68 -17.34
C SER A 165 16.50 9.03 -18.66
N ALA A 166 16.32 9.69 -19.82
CA ALA A 166 16.77 9.21 -21.12
C ALA A 166 18.26 9.53 -21.39
N ALA A 167 18.74 10.68 -20.90
CA ALA A 167 20.15 11.06 -21.06
C ALA A 167 21.11 10.20 -20.21
N LEU A 168 20.68 9.82 -19.01
CA LEU A 168 21.53 9.07 -18.06
C LEU A 168 21.95 7.67 -18.59
N PRO A 169 21.06 6.84 -19.17
CA PRO A 169 21.45 5.58 -19.80
C PRO A 169 22.42 5.75 -20.97
N VAL A 170 22.33 6.84 -21.74
CA VAL A 170 23.33 7.14 -22.79
C VAL A 170 24.71 7.35 -22.16
N LEU A 171 24.79 8.16 -21.11
CA LEU A 171 26.04 8.39 -20.40
C LEU A 171 26.58 7.09 -19.78
N VAL A 172 25.71 6.29 -19.16
CA VAL A 172 26.07 4.97 -18.60
C VAL A 172 26.61 4.04 -19.69
N ALA A 173 25.97 3.98 -20.85
CA ALA A 173 26.44 3.19 -22.00
C ALA A 173 27.83 3.63 -22.46
N ILE A 174 28.08 4.95 -22.53
CA ILE A 174 29.41 5.51 -22.84
C ILE A 174 30.42 5.09 -21.77
N LEU A 175 30.08 5.18 -20.48
CA LEU A 175 30.99 4.78 -19.40
C LEU A 175 31.36 3.30 -19.50
N TYR A 176 30.41 2.39 -19.72
CA TYR A 176 30.71 0.96 -19.98
C TYR A 176 31.55 0.76 -21.24
N ALA A 177 31.36 1.58 -22.27
CA ALA A 177 32.21 1.56 -23.47
C ALA A 177 33.65 2.03 -23.18
N THR A 178 33.92 2.75 -22.09
CA THR A 178 35.28 3.13 -21.70
C THR A 178 35.96 2.20 -20.70
N VAL A 179 35.20 1.25 -20.11
CA VAL A 179 35.76 0.26 -19.17
C VAL A 179 36.75 -0.64 -19.90
N ARG A 180 37.96 -0.75 -19.34
CA ARG A 180 38.99 -1.64 -19.84
C ARG A 180 38.83 -3.01 -19.21
N LEU A 181 38.56 -4.02 -20.02
CA LEU A 181 38.45 -5.40 -19.55
C LEU A 181 39.80 -6.08 -19.66
N SER A 182 40.21 -6.78 -18.61
CA SER A 182 41.28 -7.77 -18.71
C SER A 182 40.70 -9.00 -19.39
N ARG A 183 41.36 -9.54 -20.42
CA ARG A 183 40.97 -10.84 -20.99
C ARG A 183 41.28 -11.92 -19.97
N THR A 184 40.31 -12.24 -19.13
CA THR A 184 40.31 -13.50 -18.38
C THR A 184 39.80 -14.59 -19.34
N PRO A 185 40.43 -15.77 -19.41
CA PRO A 185 39.87 -16.90 -20.14
C PRO A 185 38.42 -17.14 -19.67
N PRO A 186 37.53 -17.67 -20.53
CA PRO A 186 36.20 -18.06 -20.08
C PRO A 186 36.36 -19.08 -18.95
N ASP A 187 36.06 -18.66 -17.71
CA ASP A 187 35.87 -19.61 -16.63
C ASP A 187 34.74 -20.57 -17.02
N GLN A 188 34.93 -21.81 -16.57
CA GLN A 188 34.24 -23.04 -16.96
C GLN A 188 32.76 -22.87 -17.34
N PRO A 189 32.26 -23.69 -18.30
CA PRO A 189 30.88 -23.64 -18.74
C PRO A 189 29.93 -23.61 -17.54
N PRO A 190 28.87 -22.78 -17.57
CA PRO A 190 27.91 -22.72 -16.49
C PRO A 190 27.42 -24.13 -16.22
N GLN A 191 27.70 -24.61 -15.03
CA GLN A 191 27.23 -25.90 -14.56
C GLN A 191 25.70 -25.89 -14.66
N ARG A 192 25.18 -26.55 -15.70
CA ARG A 192 23.77 -26.59 -16.09
C ARG A 192 23.01 -27.47 -15.11
N HIS A 193 22.82 -26.97 -13.89
CA HIS A 193 22.46 -27.82 -12.76
C HIS A 193 20.98 -27.73 -12.44
N ARG A 194 20.26 -28.74 -12.95
CA ARG A 194 18.84 -28.98 -12.73
C ARG A 194 18.56 -29.32 -11.26
N GLY A 195 17.60 -28.61 -10.66
CA GLY A 195 16.90 -29.06 -9.45
C GLY A 195 16.42 -27.94 -8.51
N LEU A 196 15.30 -27.28 -8.81
CA LEU A 196 14.56 -26.38 -7.90
C LEU A 196 14.31 -27.03 -6.52
N ARG A 197 14.05 -28.34 -6.51
CA ARG A 197 13.81 -29.14 -5.31
C ARG A 197 14.97 -29.10 -4.31
N THR A 198 16.22 -29.15 -4.77
CA THR A 198 17.38 -29.15 -3.90
C THR A 198 17.68 -27.76 -3.34
N GLY A 199 17.34 -26.69 -4.07
CA GLY A 199 17.39 -25.33 -3.55
C GLY A 199 16.40 -25.14 -2.40
N LEU A 200 15.15 -25.57 -2.60
CA LEU A 200 14.08 -25.49 -1.60
C LEU A 200 14.37 -26.36 -0.36
N SER A 201 14.88 -27.58 -0.54
CA SER A 201 15.18 -28.47 0.58
C SER A 201 16.29 -27.93 1.48
N VAL A 202 17.31 -27.29 0.90
CA VAL A 202 18.40 -26.66 1.68
C VAL A 202 17.91 -25.38 2.35
N LEU A 203 17.12 -24.56 1.64
CA LEU A 203 16.59 -23.29 2.14
C LEU A 203 15.67 -23.48 3.35
N PHE A 204 14.76 -24.45 3.27
CA PHE A 204 13.76 -24.72 4.31
C PHE A 204 14.12 -25.89 5.23
N GLY A 205 15.23 -26.59 4.96
CA GLY A 205 15.74 -27.67 5.80
C GLY A 205 16.36 -27.18 7.11
N GLN A 206 16.90 -25.95 7.13
CA GLN A 206 17.44 -25.34 8.33
C GLN A 206 16.66 -24.10 8.73
N ARG A 207 16.23 -24.04 9.99
CA ARG A 207 15.50 -22.90 10.55
C ARG A 207 16.29 -21.60 10.53
N ALA A 208 17.61 -21.70 10.71
CA ALA A 208 18.50 -20.56 10.70
C ALA A 208 18.44 -19.78 9.37
N THR A 209 18.09 -20.46 8.27
CA THR A 209 17.92 -19.88 6.93
C THR A 209 16.45 -19.64 6.60
N GLY A 210 15.58 -20.63 6.84
CA GLY A 210 14.18 -20.56 6.44
C GLY A 210 13.39 -19.44 7.14
N VAL A 211 13.64 -19.17 8.43
CA VAL A 211 12.93 -18.11 9.17
C VAL A 211 13.25 -16.71 8.62
N PRO A 212 14.53 -16.28 8.52
CA PRO A 212 14.87 -15.01 7.87
C PRO A 212 14.27 -14.84 6.48
N VAL A 213 14.32 -15.88 5.65
CA VAL A 213 13.83 -15.85 4.26
C VAL A 213 12.31 -15.66 4.22
N VAL A 214 11.54 -16.37 5.07
CA VAL A 214 10.09 -16.18 5.14
C VAL A 214 9.74 -14.79 5.64
N LEU A 215 10.44 -14.28 6.66
CA LEU A 215 10.20 -12.93 7.18
C LEU A 215 10.48 -11.86 6.12
N ALA A 216 11.59 -11.99 5.38
CA ALA A 216 11.89 -11.12 4.24
C ALA A 216 10.83 -11.21 3.14
N ALA A 217 10.42 -12.43 2.77
CA ALA A 217 9.37 -12.64 1.76
C ALA A 217 8.05 -11.96 2.16
N VAL A 218 7.63 -12.12 3.42
CA VAL A 218 6.41 -11.48 3.95
C VAL A 218 6.55 -9.96 3.95
N SER A 219 7.64 -9.41 4.50
CA SER A 219 7.82 -7.95 4.57
C SER A 219 7.93 -7.31 3.19
N ILE A 220 8.68 -7.92 2.26
CA ILE A 220 8.80 -7.42 0.88
C ILE A 220 7.43 -7.49 0.19
N ALA A 221 6.70 -8.60 0.29
CA ALA A 221 5.34 -8.71 -0.26
C ALA A 221 4.42 -7.61 0.29
N MET A 222 4.41 -7.41 1.61
CA MET A 222 3.57 -6.39 2.26
C MET A 222 3.99 -4.96 1.90
N SER A 223 5.25 -4.71 1.54
CA SER A 223 5.67 -3.43 0.93
C SER A 223 4.96 -3.18 -0.39
N GLY A 224 4.84 -4.19 -1.26
CA GLY A 224 4.08 -4.08 -2.51
C GLY A 224 2.59 -3.90 -2.25
N PHE A 225 2.03 -4.70 -1.34
CA PHE A 225 0.61 -4.65 -0.95
C PHE A 225 0.17 -3.27 -0.44
N THR A 226 1.04 -2.55 0.27
CA THR A 226 0.72 -1.24 0.84
C THR A 226 0.96 -0.07 -0.11
N THR A 227 1.49 -0.29 -1.32
CA THR A 227 1.88 0.80 -2.24
C THR A 227 0.68 1.67 -2.65
N ALA A 228 -0.42 1.06 -3.09
CA ALA A 228 -1.65 1.79 -3.46
C ALA A 228 -2.25 2.54 -2.26
N ALA A 229 -2.19 1.93 -1.08
CA ALA A 229 -2.66 2.55 0.16
C ALA A 229 -1.83 3.78 0.55
N ILE A 230 -0.50 3.77 0.32
CA ILE A 230 0.35 4.94 0.56
C ILE A 230 -0.06 6.09 -0.38
N TYR A 231 -0.36 5.79 -1.65
CA TYR A 231 -0.86 6.81 -2.59
C TYR A 231 -2.20 7.38 -2.14
N ALA A 232 -3.15 6.53 -1.74
CA ALA A 232 -4.44 6.95 -1.21
C ALA A 232 -4.31 7.76 0.10
N MET A 233 -3.41 7.35 0.99
CA MET A 233 -3.18 8.07 2.25
C MET A 233 -2.67 9.50 1.99
N VAL A 234 -1.78 9.69 1.02
CA VAL A 234 -1.25 11.02 0.69
C VAL A 234 -2.30 11.89 0.02
N VAL A 235 -2.96 11.38 -1.02
CA VAL A 235 -3.81 12.21 -1.90
C VAL A 235 -5.25 12.32 -1.37
N THR A 236 -5.82 11.22 -0.88
CA THR A 236 -7.23 11.16 -0.48
C THR A 236 -7.41 11.57 0.98
N GLU A 237 -6.61 11.00 1.89
CA GLU A 237 -6.78 11.21 3.33
C GLU A 237 -6.10 12.50 3.80
N LEU A 238 -4.83 12.69 3.44
CA LEU A 238 -4.05 13.87 3.85
C LEU A 238 -4.20 15.07 2.90
N ARG A 239 -4.82 14.87 1.72
CA ARG A 239 -5.01 15.90 0.67
C ARG A 239 -3.71 16.64 0.32
N LEU A 240 -2.60 15.91 0.33
CA LEU A 240 -1.29 16.43 -0.04
C LEU A 240 -1.06 16.21 -1.54
N PRO A 241 -0.21 17.04 -2.16
CA PRO A 241 0.14 16.86 -3.57
C PRO A 241 0.85 15.51 -3.78
N THR A 242 0.65 14.91 -4.96
CA THR A 242 1.26 13.61 -5.34
C THR A 242 2.78 13.63 -5.27
N THR A 243 3.40 14.79 -5.47
CA THR A 243 4.85 15.01 -5.33
C THR A 243 5.36 14.78 -3.91
N PHE A 244 4.49 14.82 -2.89
CA PHE A 244 4.84 14.46 -1.51
C PHE A 244 5.26 12.98 -1.37
N LEU A 245 4.90 12.11 -2.33
CA LEU A 245 5.40 10.74 -2.40
C LEU A 245 6.93 10.68 -2.58
N GLY A 246 7.54 11.72 -3.17
CA GLY A 246 8.99 11.89 -3.18
C GLY A 246 9.58 12.04 -1.79
N VAL A 247 8.94 12.84 -0.93
CA VAL A 247 9.34 13.02 0.48
C VAL A 247 9.26 11.69 1.23
N LEU A 248 8.18 10.94 1.07
CA LEU A 248 8.01 9.64 1.73
C LEU A 248 9.05 8.61 1.27
N THR A 249 9.29 8.53 -0.04
CA THR A 249 10.27 7.59 -0.61
C THR A 249 11.69 7.94 -0.16
N SER A 250 12.03 9.22 -0.10
CA SER A 250 13.31 9.69 0.40
C SER A 250 13.46 9.50 1.91
N ALA A 251 12.41 9.72 2.71
CA ALA A 251 12.43 9.38 4.13
C ALA A 251 12.66 7.87 4.35
N GLN A 252 12.03 7.03 3.53
CA GLN A 252 12.29 5.59 3.50
C GLN A 252 13.74 5.28 3.08
N GLY A 253 14.28 5.98 2.09
CA GLY A 253 15.69 5.89 1.70
C GLY A 253 16.66 6.26 2.83
N ALA A 254 16.39 7.33 3.57
CA ALA A 254 17.18 7.71 4.75
C ALA A 254 17.16 6.62 5.81
N GLY A 255 15.97 6.05 6.08
CA GLY A 255 15.82 4.89 6.95
C GLY A 255 16.64 3.69 6.49
N SER A 256 16.69 3.43 5.17
CA SER A 256 17.47 2.34 4.57
C SER A 256 18.96 2.49 4.81
N ILE A 257 19.49 3.70 4.64
CA ILE A 257 20.91 4.01 4.89
C ILE A 257 21.24 3.78 6.38
N ILE A 258 20.44 4.34 7.30
CA ILE A 258 20.64 4.16 8.74
C ILE A 258 20.54 2.67 9.10
N GLY A 259 19.56 1.97 8.53
CA GLY A 259 19.37 0.54 8.71
C GLY A 259 20.60 -0.26 8.25
N GLY A 260 21.13 0.01 7.06
CA GLY A 260 22.31 -0.66 6.50
C GLY A 260 23.57 -0.45 7.33
N LEU A 261 23.78 0.74 7.90
CA LEU A 261 24.92 1.01 8.78
C LEU A 261 24.86 0.23 10.11
N LEU A 262 23.65 -0.07 10.60
CA LEU A 262 23.44 -0.78 11.87
C LEU A 262 23.34 -2.30 11.71
N VAL A 263 22.89 -2.79 10.55
CA VAL A 263 22.48 -4.19 10.37
C VAL A 263 23.63 -5.18 10.61
N GLY A 264 24.85 -4.88 10.14
CA GLY A 264 26.00 -5.77 10.29
C GLY A 264 26.37 -6.03 11.76
N ARG A 265 26.39 -4.97 12.58
CA ARG A 265 26.65 -5.06 14.03
C ARG A 265 25.55 -5.84 14.75
N LEU A 266 24.31 -5.64 14.34
CA LEU A 266 23.16 -6.33 14.92
C LEU A 266 23.13 -7.82 14.56
N ILE A 267 23.49 -8.17 13.32
CA ILE A 267 23.61 -9.57 12.90
C ILE A 267 24.75 -10.25 13.66
N ALA A 268 25.92 -9.61 13.79
CA ALA A 268 27.04 -10.17 14.55
C ALA A 268 26.68 -10.42 16.02
N GLY A 269 25.93 -9.51 16.66
CA GLY A 269 25.58 -9.61 18.08
C GLY A 269 24.36 -10.48 18.40
N ARG A 270 23.37 -10.58 17.49
CA ARG A 270 22.07 -11.24 17.77
C ARG A 270 21.66 -12.32 16.76
N GLY A 271 22.39 -12.45 15.66
CA GLY A 271 22.14 -13.41 14.59
C GLY A 271 21.08 -12.95 13.58
N PRO A 272 21.08 -13.51 12.35
CA PRO A 272 20.20 -13.08 11.27
C PRO A 272 18.70 -13.20 11.61
N ALA A 273 18.26 -14.30 12.25
CA ALA A 273 16.86 -14.50 12.59
C ALA A 273 16.30 -13.44 13.54
N ALA A 274 17.09 -13.00 14.54
CA ALA A 274 16.66 -11.96 15.46
C ALA A 274 16.54 -10.60 14.76
N VAL A 275 17.46 -10.30 13.83
CA VAL A 275 17.42 -9.07 13.03
C VAL A 275 16.25 -9.08 12.05
N GLY A 276 15.97 -10.22 11.41
CA GLY A 276 14.79 -10.38 10.56
C GLY A 276 13.46 -10.16 11.31
N VAL A 277 13.35 -10.67 12.54
CA VAL A 277 12.18 -10.40 13.41
C VAL A 277 12.07 -8.92 13.74
N ALA A 278 13.17 -8.29 14.15
CA ALA A 278 13.19 -6.86 14.46
C ALA A 278 12.85 -5.99 13.24
N GLY A 279 13.37 -6.33 12.06
CA GLY A 279 13.08 -5.65 10.80
C GLY A 279 11.61 -5.76 10.41
N THR A 280 11.02 -6.95 10.55
CA THR A 280 9.59 -7.18 10.27
C THR A 280 8.70 -6.39 11.24
N MET A 281 9.08 -6.33 12.52
CA MET A 281 8.38 -5.52 13.52
C MET A 281 8.49 -4.02 13.22
N LEU A 282 9.67 -3.53 12.85
CA LEU A 282 9.86 -2.12 12.46
C LEU A 282 9.01 -1.78 11.23
N PHE A 283 8.98 -2.65 10.22
CA PHE A 283 8.12 -2.44 9.06
C PHE A 283 6.63 -2.36 9.44
N ALA A 284 6.16 -3.26 10.32
CA ALA A 284 4.80 -3.21 10.83
C ALA A 284 4.51 -1.91 11.61
N VAL A 285 5.43 -1.47 12.48
CA VAL A 285 5.31 -0.18 13.17
C VAL A 285 5.26 0.99 12.19
N GLY A 286 6.07 0.94 11.13
CA GLY A 286 6.04 1.96 10.07
C GLY A 286 4.70 2.01 9.33
N CYS A 287 4.10 0.85 9.05
CA CYS A 287 2.75 0.77 8.46
C CYS A 287 1.68 1.29 9.42
N LEU A 288 1.77 0.95 10.71
CA LEU A 288 0.83 1.43 11.73
C LEU A 288 0.91 2.95 11.91
N ALA A 289 2.11 3.52 11.94
CA ALA A 289 2.30 4.96 12.01
C ALA A 289 1.66 5.68 10.81
N ARG A 290 1.70 5.07 9.62
CA ARG A 290 1.04 5.60 8.42
C ARG A 290 -0.49 5.53 8.44
N CYS A 291 -1.11 4.82 9.39
CA CYS A 291 -2.56 4.83 9.57
C CYS A 291 -3.07 6.10 10.28
N LEU A 292 -2.19 6.87 10.94
CA LEU A 292 -2.55 8.11 11.61
C LEU A 292 -2.85 9.20 10.56
N PRO A 293 -3.94 9.98 10.70
CA PRO A 293 -4.29 11.08 9.79
C PRO A 293 -3.40 12.31 10.04
N TRP A 294 -2.08 12.12 10.11
CA TRP A 294 -1.10 13.14 10.45
C TRP A 294 0.14 12.98 9.55
N TRP A 295 0.42 13.98 8.71
CA TRP A 295 1.48 13.89 7.71
C TRP A 295 2.87 13.58 8.29
N PRO A 296 3.30 14.10 9.47
CA PRO A 296 4.57 13.71 10.07
C PRO A 296 4.61 12.24 10.48
N ALA A 297 3.49 11.67 10.94
CA ALA A 297 3.44 10.23 11.24
C ALA A 297 3.65 9.38 9.98
N THR A 298 3.17 9.83 8.81
CA THR A 298 3.44 9.11 7.55
C THR A 298 4.92 9.17 7.14
N VAL A 299 5.58 10.32 7.36
CA VAL A 299 7.02 10.51 7.11
C VAL A 299 7.87 9.68 8.08
N ILE A 300 7.56 9.74 9.38
CA ILE A 300 8.23 8.92 10.40
C ILE A 300 8.01 7.43 10.11
N GLY A 301 6.78 7.04 9.79
CA GLY A 301 6.44 5.68 9.40
C GLY A 301 7.21 5.22 8.17
N ALA A 302 7.46 6.12 7.22
CA ALA A 302 8.29 5.83 6.06
C ALA A 302 9.77 5.60 6.41
N ALA A 303 10.35 6.45 7.25
CA ALA A 303 11.71 6.25 7.75
C ALA A 303 11.84 4.93 8.53
N VAL A 304 10.89 4.63 9.42
CA VAL A 304 10.88 3.39 10.21
C VAL A 304 10.71 2.15 9.33
N ALA A 305 9.81 2.18 8.35
CA ALA A 305 9.68 1.12 7.35
C ALA A 305 10.97 0.96 6.52
N GLY A 306 11.64 2.07 6.22
CA GLY A 306 12.93 2.13 5.54
C GLY A 306 14.07 1.48 6.31
N ILE A 307 14.04 1.49 7.65
CA ILE A 307 14.99 0.73 8.48
C ILE A 307 14.63 -0.76 8.47
N GLY A 308 13.32 -1.06 8.64
CA GLY A 308 12.83 -2.43 8.82
C GLY A 308 13.02 -3.34 7.61
N LEU A 309 12.64 -2.86 6.41
CA LEU A 309 12.69 -3.67 5.19
C LEU A 309 14.11 -4.17 4.84
N PRO A 310 15.15 -3.33 4.76
CA PRO A 310 16.51 -3.78 4.48
C PRO A 310 17.05 -4.74 5.54
N TRP A 311 16.68 -4.58 6.81
CA TRP A 311 17.08 -5.54 7.84
C TRP A 311 16.55 -6.94 7.57
N THR A 312 15.31 -7.08 7.11
CA THR A 312 14.75 -8.39 6.74
C THR A 312 15.51 -9.00 5.55
N LEU A 313 15.76 -8.20 4.50
CA LEU A 313 16.48 -8.64 3.31
C LEU A 313 17.91 -9.05 3.64
N VAL A 314 18.68 -8.20 4.33
CA VAL A 314 20.08 -8.47 4.67
C VAL A 314 20.19 -9.64 5.64
N ALA A 315 19.25 -9.80 6.58
CA ALA A 315 19.20 -10.97 7.44
C ALA A 315 18.99 -12.26 6.61
N ALA A 316 18.06 -12.26 5.66
CA ALA A 316 17.81 -13.42 4.80
C ALA A 316 19.02 -13.75 3.92
N VAL A 317 19.59 -12.77 3.24
CA VAL A 317 20.78 -12.94 2.40
C VAL A 317 21.96 -13.44 3.22
N THR A 318 22.23 -12.83 4.38
CA THR A 318 23.32 -13.27 5.28
C THR A 318 23.08 -14.70 5.75
N ALA A 319 21.85 -15.05 6.16
CA ALA A 319 21.54 -16.40 6.61
C ALA A 319 21.75 -17.45 5.52
N VAL A 320 21.38 -17.13 4.28
CA VAL A 320 21.63 -18.01 3.11
C VAL A 320 23.14 -18.15 2.88
N GLN A 321 23.88 -17.06 2.95
CA GLN A 321 25.34 -17.06 2.72
C GLN A 321 26.11 -17.82 3.81
N THR A 322 25.71 -17.71 5.09
CA THR A 322 26.46 -18.33 6.20
C THR A 322 26.17 -19.80 6.41
N HIS A 323 24.97 -20.28 6.05
CA HIS A 323 24.55 -21.67 6.32
C HIS A 323 24.52 -22.56 5.08
N THR A 324 24.82 -22.02 3.90
CA THR A 324 24.84 -22.80 2.65
C THR A 324 26.28 -23.14 2.27
N PRO A 325 26.59 -24.43 1.99
CA PRO A 325 27.88 -24.82 1.44
C PRO A 325 28.20 -24.07 0.14
N SER A 326 29.47 -23.69 -0.07
CA SER A 326 29.93 -22.91 -1.23
C SER A 326 29.49 -23.51 -2.57
N ALA A 327 29.56 -24.84 -2.70
CA ALA A 327 29.13 -25.58 -3.90
C ALA A 327 27.64 -25.40 -4.26
N LEU A 328 26.80 -25.02 -3.29
CA LEU A 328 25.35 -24.86 -3.47
C LEU A 328 24.89 -23.41 -3.36
N LEU A 329 25.79 -22.48 -2.99
CA LEU A 329 25.45 -21.12 -2.62
C LEU A 329 24.72 -20.37 -3.74
N GLY A 330 25.19 -20.46 -4.98
CA GLY A 330 24.53 -19.83 -6.13
C GLY A 330 23.08 -20.33 -6.33
N ARG A 331 22.85 -21.64 -6.22
CA ARG A 331 21.53 -22.27 -6.37
C ARG A 331 20.56 -21.85 -5.25
N VAL A 332 21.01 -21.91 -4.01
CA VAL A 332 20.18 -21.54 -2.86
C VAL A 332 19.91 -20.04 -2.86
N SER A 333 20.89 -19.21 -3.26
CA SER A 333 20.70 -17.75 -3.38
C SER A 333 19.67 -17.39 -4.45
N ALA A 334 19.70 -18.02 -5.62
CA ALA A 334 18.69 -17.81 -6.66
C ALA A 334 17.28 -18.25 -6.20
N THR A 335 17.20 -19.39 -5.51
CA THR A 335 15.94 -19.89 -4.93
C THR A 335 15.42 -18.95 -3.84
N ALA A 336 16.30 -18.47 -2.96
CA ALA A 336 15.98 -17.52 -1.90
C ALA A 336 15.50 -16.19 -2.48
N ASN A 337 16.16 -15.67 -3.51
CA ASN A 337 15.77 -14.43 -4.17
C ASN A 337 14.36 -14.55 -4.77
N THR A 338 14.08 -15.66 -5.47
CA THR A 338 12.75 -15.95 -6.00
C THR A 338 11.71 -16.08 -4.88
N ALA A 339 12.05 -16.74 -3.77
CA ALA A 339 11.15 -16.88 -2.62
C ALA A 339 10.86 -15.53 -1.92
N MET A 340 11.83 -14.61 -1.89
CA MET A 340 11.68 -13.29 -1.27
C MET A 340 10.90 -12.31 -2.14
N PHE A 341 11.19 -12.23 -3.44
CA PHE A 341 10.59 -11.24 -4.34
C PHE A 341 9.42 -11.77 -5.16
N GLY A 342 9.29 -13.09 -5.36
CA GLY A 342 8.17 -13.68 -6.10
C GLY A 342 6.78 -13.28 -5.57
N PRO A 343 6.53 -13.36 -4.24
CA PRO A 343 5.26 -12.96 -3.65
C PRO A 343 4.88 -11.48 -3.90
N LEU A 344 5.86 -10.61 -4.15
CA LEU A 344 5.62 -9.19 -4.45
C LEU A 344 4.72 -8.98 -5.67
N VAL A 345 4.87 -9.84 -6.69
CA VAL A 345 4.11 -9.77 -7.95
C VAL A 345 2.62 -10.00 -7.72
N GLY A 346 2.24 -10.88 -6.79
CA GLY A 346 0.84 -11.06 -6.38
C GLY A 346 0.37 -9.99 -5.39
N ALA A 347 1.27 -9.53 -4.52
CA ALA A 347 0.91 -8.60 -3.46
C ALA A 347 0.54 -7.20 -3.97
N ILE A 348 1.22 -6.67 -5.00
CA ILE A 348 0.91 -5.36 -5.58
C ILE A 348 -0.53 -5.28 -6.12
N PRO A 349 -1.00 -6.16 -7.03
CA PRO A 349 -2.37 -6.11 -7.54
C PRO A 349 -3.40 -6.40 -6.45
N LEU A 350 -3.11 -7.30 -5.51
CA LEU A 350 -4.00 -7.55 -4.36
C LEU A 350 -4.14 -6.30 -3.47
N GLY A 351 -3.04 -5.58 -3.25
CA GLY A 351 -3.04 -4.31 -2.51
C GLY A 351 -3.78 -3.20 -3.23
N SER A 352 -3.60 -3.12 -4.55
CA SER A 352 -4.37 -2.24 -5.44
C SER A 352 -5.86 -2.52 -5.35
N ALA A 353 -6.29 -3.79 -5.32
CA ALA A 353 -7.69 -4.14 -5.14
C ALA A 353 -8.18 -3.82 -3.72
N ALA A 354 -7.35 -4.06 -2.70
CA ALA A 354 -7.71 -3.82 -1.31
C ALA A 354 -7.94 -2.33 -0.98
N VAL A 355 -7.38 -1.40 -1.76
CA VAL A 355 -7.59 0.04 -1.56
C VAL A 355 -9.03 0.49 -1.82
N HIS A 356 -9.83 -0.32 -2.53
CA HIS A 356 -11.27 -0.09 -2.68
C HIS A 356 -12.03 -0.14 -1.34
N LEU A 357 -11.44 -0.77 -0.32
CA LEU A 357 -11.96 -0.78 1.05
C LEU A 357 -11.54 0.46 1.85
N GLY A 358 -10.73 1.35 1.26
CA GLY A 358 -10.13 2.53 1.89
C GLY A 358 -8.59 2.46 1.96
N ALA A 359 -7.96 3.58 2.34
CA ALA A 359 -6.49 3.66 2.44
C ALA A 359 -5.90 2.89 3.64
N ARG A 360 -6.65 2.79 4.74
CA ARG A 360 -6.16 2.19 6.01
C ARG A 360 -6.22 0.66 6.06
N PRO A 361 -7.26 -0.03 5.53
CA PRO A 361 -7.32 -1.49 5.60
C PRO A 361 -6.10 -2.23 5.02
N PRO A 362 -5.52 -1.83 3.87
CA PRO A 362 -4.32 -2.52 3.38
C PRO A 362 -3.10 -2.35 4.29
N LEU A 363 -2.95 -1.16 4.92
CA LEU A 363 -1.90 -0.91 5.90
C LEU A 363 -2.08 -1.79 7.15
N ILE A 364 -3.32 -1.90 7.66
CA ILE A 364 -3.63 -2.72 8.84
C ILE A 364 -3.44 -4.21 8.52
N ALA A 365 -3.87 -4.68 7.35
CA ALA A 365 -3.65 -6.05 6.92
C ALA A 365 -2.14 -6.38 6.85
N ALA A 366 -1.33 -5.47 6.32
CA ALA A 366 0.13 -5.63 6.34
C ALA A 366 0.70 -5.73 7.76
N VAL A 367 0.21 -4.90 8.71
CA VAL A 367 0.58 -4.99 10.13
C VAL A 367 0.25 -6.37 10.69
N VAL A 368 -0.99 -6.83 10.50
CA VAL A 368 -1.44 -8.14 11.02
C VAL A 368 -0.64 -9.28 10.42
N ILE A 369 -0.40 -9.29 9.10
CA ILE A 369 0.35 -10.34 8.41
C ILE A 369 1.82 -10.36 8.87
N CYS A 370 2.46 -9.20 9.01
CA CYS A 370 3.83 -9.12 9.50
C CYS A 370 3.94 -9.58 10.97
N LEU A 371 3.04 -9.15 11.84
CA LEU A 371 3.07 -9.53 13.25
C LEU A 371 2.73 -11.01 13.47
N THR A 372 1.81 -11.58 12.69
CA THR A 372 1.52 -13.02 12.71
C THR A 372 2.73 -13.84 12.25
N ALA A 373 3.45 -13.40 11.21
CA ALA A 373 4.69 -14.03 10.77
C ALA A 373 5.77 -14.01 11.87
N VAL A 374 5.89 -12.90 12.60
CA VAL A 374 6.82 -12.77 13.73
C VAL A 374 6.44 -13.70 14.89
N VAL A 375 5.16 -13.78 15.23
CA VAL A 375 4.66 -14.70 16.28
C VAL A 375 4.91 -16.14 15.86
N ALA A 376 4.60 -16.52 14.62
CA ALA A 376 4.86 -17.87 14.11
C ALA A 376 6.35 -18.25 14.16
N ALA A 377 7.23 -17.31 13.76
CA ALA A 377 8.68 -17.49 13.86
C ALA A 377 9.16 -17.65 15.31
N SER A 378 8.52 -16.95 16.26
CA SER A 378 8.88 -16.97 17.69
C SER A 378 8.32 -18.20 18.43
N CYS A 379 7.09 -18.62 18.13
CA CYS A 379 6.43 -19.78 18.75
C CYS A 379 7.08 -21.10 18.33
N ARG A 380 7.48 -21.25 17.07
CA ARG A 380 8.26 -22.42 16.63
C ARG A 380 9.60 -22.54 17.35
N ALA A 381 10.18 -21.44 17.83
CA ALA A 381 11.43 -21.46 18.61
C ALA A 381 11.22 -21.93 20.06
N LEU A 382 10.02 -21.76 20.63
CA LEU A 382 9.67 -22.19 21.98
C LEU A 382 9.45 -23.71 22.08
N THR A 383 8.76 -24.31 21.10
CA THR A 383 8.47 -25.75 21.08
C THR A 383 9.73 -26.62 21.05
N LEU A 384 10.79 -26.20 20.34
CA LEU A 384 12.04 -26.96 20.26
C LEU A 384 12.97 -26.75 21.45
N ARG A 385 12.91 -25.61 22.15
CA ARG A 385 13.63 -25.48 23.42
C ARG A 385 13.05 -26.38 24.49
N HIS A 386 11.74 -26.60 24.50
CA HIS A 386 11.12 -27.58 25.40
C HIS A 386 11.46 -29.02 25.00
N VAL A 387 11.48 -29.36 23.71
CA VAL A 387 11.86 -30.72 23.26
C VAL A 387 13.34 -31.02 23.52
N VAL A 388 14.26 -30.08 23.26
CA VAL A 388 15.70 -30.27 23.52
C VAL A 388 16.00 -30.24 25.02
N ALA A 389 15.31 -29.41 25.82
CA ALA A 389 15.46 -29.42 27.28
C ALA A 389 14.91 -30.71 27.92
N CYS A 390 13.87 -31.33 27.34
CA CYS A 390 13.40 -32.65 27.75
C CYS A 390 14.38 -33.76 27.34
N ALA A 391 14.99 -33.64 26.15
CA ALA A 391 15.97 -34.62 25.63
C ALA A 391 17.35 -34.53 26.31
N SER A 392 17.71 -33.37 26.86
CA SER A 392 18.99 -33.16 27.59
C SER A 392 18.88 -33.40 29.10
N MET A 393 17.78 -33.98 29.59
CA MET A 393 17.53 -34.21 31.02
C MET A 393 18.19 -35.51 31.56
N THR A 394 19.22 -36.00 30.88
CA THR A 394 20.15 -37.04 31.37
C THR A 394 21.58 -36.66 30.97
N TRP A 395 22.17 -35.68 31.65
CA TRP A 395 23.60 -35.59 32.01
C TRP A 395 23.94 -34.17 32.50
N THR A 396 24.42 -34.08 33.73
CA THR A 396 25.18 -32.93 34.27
C THR A 396 26.54 -33.46 34.71
N PRO A 397 27.66 -32.71 34.55
CA PRO A 397 28.08 -31.81 35.65
C PRO A 397 28.79 -30.52 35.10
N PRO A 398 29.53 -29.70 35.89
CA PRO A 398 29.05 -28.36 36.26
C PRO A 398 30.02 -27.19 35.92
N HIS A 399 29.54 -25.97 36.18
CA HIS A 399 30.25 -24.67 36.26
C HIS A 399 30.56 -23.92 34.95
N VAL A 400 30.00 -22.71 34.81
CA VAL A 400 30.68 -21.41 35.03
C VAL A 400 29.71 -20.26 34.71
N LEU A 401 29.74 -19.25 35.59
CA LEU A 401 29.05 -17.96 35.54
C LEU A 401 29.02 -17.31 34.14
N VAL A 402 27.81 -17.00 33.63
CA VAL A 402 27.44 -15.68 33.07
C VAL A 402 25.92 -15.55 33.10
N ARG A 403 25.32 -14.98 34.16
CA ARG A 403 23.90 -14.58 34.14
C ARG A 403 23.63 -13.34 34.98
N GLY A 404 23.90 -12.19 34.40
CA GLY A 404 23.22 -10.93 34.67
C GLY A 404 23.07 -10.20 33.34
N LEU A 405 21.86 -9.77 32.97
CA LEU A 405 21.46 -9.21 31.67
C LEU A 405 21.31 -10.20 30.50
N LYS A 406 20.16 -10.87 30.42
CA LYS A 406 19.43 -11.22 29.17
C LYS A 406 18.23 -12.09 29.51
N LEU A 407 17.06 -11.49 29.75
CA LEU A 407 15.76 -12.19 29.61
C LEU A 407 14.51 -11.29 29.65
N LEU A 408 14.63 -9.98 29.88
CA LEU A 408 13.45 -9.07 29.89
C LEU A 408 12.99 -8.53 28.51
N GLY A 409 13.70 -8.81 27.41
CA GLY A 409 13.40 -8.20 26.10
C GLY A 409 12.37 -8.91 25.22
N ARG A 410 12.27 -10.24 25.27
CA ARG A 410 11.51 -11.00 24.23
C ARG A 410 10.04 -11.23 24.57
N ARG A 411 9.68 -11.45 25.85
CA ARG A 411 8.28 -11.57 26.27
C ARG A 411 7.52 -10.24 26.14
N ARG A 412 8.16 -9.12 26.46
CA ARG A 412 7.57 -7.78 26.30
C ARG A 412 7.30 -7.42 24.84
N LEU A 413 8.18 -7.80 23.92
CA LEU A 413 7.99 -7.59 22.48
C LEU A 413 6.86 -8.46 21.90
N LEU A 414 6.72 -9.70 22.37
CA LEU A 414 5.61 -10.58 22.00
C LEU A 414 4.28 -10.07 22.56
N VAL A 415 4.25 -9.66 23.83
CA VAL A 415 3.06 -9.07 24.45
C VAL A 415 2.70 -7.76 23.75
N ALA A 416 3.65 -6.88 23.49
CA ALA A 416 3.41 -5.62 22.77
C ALA A 416 2.87 -5.87 21.36
N ALA A 417 3.50 -6.76 20.58
CA ALA A 417 3.04 -7.10 19.23
C ALA A 417 1.62 -7.69 19.23
N THR A 418 1.34 -8.66 20.12
CA THR A 418 0.01 -9.25 20.24
C THR A 418 -1.04 -8.23 20.69
N LEU A 419 -0.70 -7.36 21.65
CA LEU A 419 -1.58 -6.28 22.10
C LEU A 419 -1.85 -5.29 20.97
N THR A 420 -0.84 -4.91 20.20
CA THR A 420 -0.98 -4.02 19.04
C THR A 420 -1.85 -4.65 17.94
N VAL A 421 -1.66 -5.93 17.61
CA VAL A 421 -2.55 -6.66 16.67
C VAL A 421 -3.98 -6.68 17.19
N ALA A 422 -4.19 -7.03 18.46
CA ALA A 422 -5.51 -7.11 19.07
C ALA A 422 -6.21 -5.73 19.09
N LEU A 423 -5.46 -4.66 19.40
CA LEU A 423 -5.97 -3.29 19.38
C LEU A 423 -6.31 -2.81 17.97
N CYS A 424 -5.47 -3.10 16.97
CA CYS A 424 -5.71 -2.70 15.58
C CYS A 424 -6.87 -3.49 14.95
N ALA A 425 -6.91 -4.81 15.17
CA ALA A 425 -7.99 -5.67 14.70
C ALA A 425 -9.31 -5.33 15.42
N GLY A 426 -9.24 -5.04 16.72
CA GLY A 426 -10.38 -4.54 17.51
C GLY A 426 -10.91 -3.22 16.96
N TYR A 427 -10.04 -2.23 16.78
CA TYR A 427 -10.40 -0.92 16.20
C TYR A 427 -11.00 -1.05 14.80
N LEU A 428 -10.41 -1.85 13.93
CA LEU A 428 -10.92 -2.02 12.56
C LEU A 428 -12.25 -2.78 12.57
N SER A 429 -12.37 -3.85 13.36
CA SER A 429 -13.61 -4.62 13.48
C SER A 429 -14.75 -3.75 14.02
N THR A 430 -14.50 -2.97 15.08
CA THR A 430 -15.54 -2.10 15.67
C THR A 430 -15.94 -0.97 14.72
N THR A 431 -15.00 -0.32 14.04
CA THR A 431 -15.31 0.79 13.12
C THR A 431 -15.95 0.31 11.81
N THR A 432 -15.57 -0.86 11.30
CA THR A 432 -16.13 -1.45 10.07
C THR A 432 -17.47 -2.18 10.27
N SER A 433 -17.80 -2.55 11.51
CA SER A 433 -19.12 -3.12 11.84
C SER A 433 -20.13 -2.07 12.31
N HIS A 434 -19.69 -0.88 12.74
CA HIS A 434 -20.58 0.19 13.18
C HIS A 434 -21.45 0.70 12.02
N ARG A 435 -22.76 0.51 12.17
CA ARG A 435 -23.80 0.97 11.23
C ARG A 435 -24.75 1.91 11.97
N LEU A 436 -25.28 2.86 11.22
CA LEU A 436 -26.41 3.67 11.66
C LEU A 436 -27.70 2.88 11.42
N ASP A 437 -28.66 3.06 12.32
CA ASP A 437 -29.99 2.48 12.17
C ASP A 437 -30.97 3.57 11.79
N HIS A 438 -32.09 3.16 11.22
CA HIS A 438 -33.26 4.03 11.17
C HIS A 438 -33.70 4.38 12.59
N GLY A 439 -34.11 5.61 12.79
CA GLY A 439 -34.62 6.05 14.07
C GLY A 439 -35.99 5.47 14.38
N SER A 440 -36.44 5.69 15.60
CA SER A 440 -37.70 5.15 16.11
C SER A 440 -38.92 5.99 15.72
N SER A 441 -38.70 7.18 15.15
CA SER A 441 -39.71 8.20 14.98
C SER A 441 -39.62 8.88 13.62
N TRP A 442 -40.77 9.28 13.11
CA TRP A 442 -40.90 10.03 11.86
C TRP A 442 -42.05 11.03 12.02
N TRP A 443 -42.04 12.07 11.19
CA TRP A 443 -42.98 13.18 11.26
C TRP A 443 -43.32 13.68 9.85
N HIS A 444 -44.54 14.14 9.65
CA HIS A 444 -44.94 14.81 8.43
C HIS A 444 -45.77 16.06 8.76
N GLY A 445 -45.83 17.02 7.84
CA GLY A 445 -46.66 18.21 8.00
C GLY A 445 -48.15 17.88 8.16
N ALA A 446 -48.92 18.86 8.65
CA ALA A 446 -50.35 18.71 9.01
C ALA A 446 -51.27 18.26 7.86
N ASP A 447 -50.83 18.42 6.61
CA ASP A 447 -51.63 18.19 5.41
C ASP A 447 -51.36 16.83 4.74
N ALA A 448 -50.64 15.93 5.41
CA ALA A 448 -50.38 14.58 4.91
C ALA A 448 -51.29 13.53 5.55
N GLU A 449 -51.85 12.63 4.73
CA GLU A 449 -52.60 11.47 5.19
C GLU A 449 -51.66 10.28 5.36
N THR A 450 -51.79 9.55 6.48
CA THR A 450 -51.01 8.33 6.71
C THR A 450 -51.89 7.10 6.43
N LEU A 451 -51.39 6.18 5.60
CA LEU A 451 -52.06 4.94 5.27
C LEU A 451 -51.11 3.76 5.47
N THR A 452 -51.35 2.93 6.49
CA THR A 452 -50.52 1.76 6.76
C THR A 452 -51.00 0.58 5.92
N LYS A 453 -50.15 0.06 5.03
CA LYS A 453 -50.45 -1.10 4.17
C LYS A 453 -49.39 -2.18 4.38
N GLY A 454 -49.69 -3.16 5.23
CA GLY A 454 -48.73 -4.22 5.59
C GLY A 454 -47.58 -3.69 6.47
N PRO A 455 -46.30 -4.08 6.23
CA PRO A 455 -45.16 -3.63 7.04
C PRO A 455 -44.69 -2.21 6.73
N MET A 456 -45.34 -1.51 5.79
CA MET A 456 -44.96 -0.16 5.38
C MET A 456 -46.05 0.85 5.72
N THR A 457 -45.61 1.99 6.23
CA THR A 457 -46.46 3.17 6.43
C THR A 457 -46.30 4.09 5.23
N GLU A 458 -47.38 4.32 4.49
CA GLU A 458 -47.43 5.26 3.38
C GLU A 458 -47.84 6.64 3.90
N VAL A 459 -47.12 7.68 3.48
CA VAL A 459 -47.43 9.07 3.79
C VAL A 459 -47.81 9.77 2.50
N ARG A 460 -49.04 10.29 2.44
CA ARG A 460 -49.65 10.86 1.24
C ARG A 460 -49.78 12.35 1.36
N PHE A 461 -49.18 13.09 0.43
CA PHE A 461 -49.41 14.53 0.30
C PHE A 461 -50.39 14.80 -0.84
N ALA A 462 -51.30 15.77 -0.62
CA ALA A 462 -52.13 16.30 -1.68
C ALA A 462 -51.24 16.98 -2.75
N PHE A 463 -51.49 16.69 -4.02
CA PHE A 463 -50.78 17.33 -5.12
C PHE A 463 -51.17 18.82 -5.21
N ASP A 464 -50.15 19.68 -5.21
CA ASP A 464 -50.25 21.11 -5.45
C ASP A 464 -48.97 21.57 -6.15
N ALA A 465 -49.11 22.14 -7.34
CA ALA A 465 -47.99 22.46 -8.22
C ALA A 465 -47.12 23.57 -7.61
N GLY A 466 -45.80 23.37 -7.58
CA GLY A 466 -44.86 24.33 -6.97
C GLY A 466 -44.85 24.34 -5.44
N ARG A 467 -45.70 23.54 -4.78
CA ARG A 467 -45.76 23.45 -3.31
C ARG A 467 -44.52 22.76 -2.74
N GLN A 468 -44.05 23.27 -1.60
CA GLN A 468 -42.99 22.64 -0.81
C GLN A 468 -43.60 21.71 0.23
N ASN A 469 -43.22 20.43 0.19
CA ASN A 469 -43.62 19.43 1.18
C ASN A 469 -42.42 19.05 2.03
N THR A 470 -42.57 19.10 3.35
CA THR A 470 -41.51 18.75 4.31
C THR A 470 -41.91 17.53 5.11
N PHE A 471 -41.01 16.56 5.19
CA PHE A 471 -41.13 15.40 6.08
C PHE A 471 -39.87 15.27 6.94
N GLY A 472 -40.03 14.63 8.10
CA GLY A 472 -39.00 14.45 9.10
C GLY A 472 -38.81 12.97 9.43
N ALA A 473 -37.57 12.57 9.64
CA ALA A 473 -37.23 11.23 10.09
C ALA A 473 -35.94 11.23 10.88
N SER A 474 -35.79 10.30 11.82
CA SER A 474 -34.59 10.22 12.64
C SER A 474 -33.58 9.20 12.14
N ILE A 475 -32.30 9.53 12.28
CA ILE A 475 -31.16 8.62 12.09
C ILE A 475 -30.62 8.26 13.46
N ARG A 476 -30.57 6.98 13.80
CA ARG A 476 -30.10 6.51 15.10
C ARG A 476 -28.66 6.05 15.05
N ASN A 477 -27.87 6.51 16.03
CA ASN A 477 -26.59 5.90 16.35
C ASN A 477 -26.81 4.84 17.45
N PRO A 478 -26.78 3.53 17.15
CA PRO A 478 -26.98 2.49 18.16
C PRO A 478 -25.86 2.42 19.21
N GLY A 479 -24.73 3.12 18.99
CA GLY A 479 -23.57 3.07 19.86
C GLY A 479 -22.67 1.86 19.58
N PRO A 480 -21.60 1.65 20.38
CA PRO A 480 -21.31 2.33 21.64
C PRO A 480 -20.53 3.64 21.50
N TRP A 481 -20.12 4.03 20.29
CA TRP A 481 -19.28 5.21 20.06
C TRP A 481 -20.07 6.39 19.49
N PRO A 482 -19.66 7.64 19.78
CA PRO A 482 -20.19 8.79 19.07
C PRO A 482 -19.74 8.76 17.61
N VAL A 483 -20.62 9.23 16.73
CA VAL A 483 -20.38 9.34 15.29
C VAL A 483 -20.50 10.79 14.86
N THR A 484 -19.73 11.21 13.86
CA THR A 484 -19.87 12.54 13.27
C THR A 484 -20.48 12.40 11.90
N ILE A 485 -21.74 12.80 11.72
CA ILE A 485 -22.38 12.77 10.41
C ILE A 485 -21.88 13.98 9.63
N THR A 486 -21.22 13.73 8.51
CA THR A 486 -20.52 14.72 7.68
C THR A 486 -21.32 15.10 6.43
N GLY A 487 -22.23 14.23 5.99
CA GLY A 487 -23.09 14.44 4.83
C GLY A 487 -24.38 13.63 4.95
N ILE A 488 -25.48 14.19 4.43
CA ILE A 488 -26.75 13.49 4.27
C ILE A 488 -27.28 13.88 2.89
N ALA A 489 -27.64 12.88 2.10
CA ALA A 489 -28.23 13.06 0.78
C ALA A 489 -29.47 12.17 0.64
N ALA A 490 -30.50 12.77 0.08
CA ALA A 490 -31.63 12.08 -0.53
C ALA A 490 -31.14 11.51 -1.87
N GLU A 491 -31.07 10.19 -2.02
CA GLU A 491 -30.87 9.61 -3.36
C GLU A 491 -32.23 9.63 -4.07
N ASP A 492 -32.30 10.40 -5.16
CA ASP A 492 -33.43 10.38 -6.07
C ASP A 492 -33.34 9.06 -6.89
N GLY A 493 -34.46 8.38 -7.11
CA GLY A 493 -34.53 7.13 -7.86
C GLY A 493 -33.98 7.19 -9.31
N PRO A 494 -34.10 6.12 -10.11
CA PRO A 494 -33.55 6.08 -11.46
C PRO A 494 -33.91 7.31 -12.29
N THR A 495 -32.93 7.87 -13.00
CA THR A 495 -32.94 9.19 -13.65
C THR A 495 -34.11 9.43 -14.61
N GLU A 496 -34.75 8.37 -15.10
CA GLU A 496 -35.93 8.43 -15.99
C GLU A 496 -37.24 8.82 -15.28
N GLN A 497 -37.26 8.88 -13.94
CA GLN A 497 -38.42 9.28 -13.12
C GLN A 497 -38.20 10.59 -12.32
N GLN A 498 -37.17 11.37 -12.66
CA GLN A 498 -36.87 12.62 -11.96
C GLN A 498 -37.83 13.74 -12.35
N VAL A 499 -38.93 13.88 -11.61
CA VAL A 499 -39.82 15.05 -11.70
C VAL A 499 -39.62 16.00 -10.51
N PHE A 500 -39.14 15.54 -9.35
CA PHE A 500 -39.01 16.34 -8.12
C PHE A 500 -37.57 16.76 -7.82
N LYS A 501 -37.39 17.88 -7.10
CA LYS A 501 -36.09 18.32 -6.60
C LYS A 501 -36.10 18.42 -5.07
N THR A 502 -35.09 17.85 -4.43
CA THR A 502 -34.77 18.14 -3.03
C THR A 502 -34.31 19.59 -2.92
N VAL A 503 -35.09 20.43 -2.26
CA VAL A 503 -34.85 21.88 -2.20
C VAL A 503 -34.15 22.30 -0.92
N ARG A 504 -34.38 21.60 0.19
CA ARG A 504 -33.74 21.92 1.46
C ARG A 504 -33.59 20.70 2.34
N LEU A 505 -32.41 20.56 2.94
CA LEU A 505 -32.13 19.60 4.01
C LEU A 505 -31.82 20.37 5.30
N ALA A 506 -32.54 20.05 6.37
CA ALA A 506 -32.33 20.65 7.69
C ALA A 506 -32.30 19.56 8.77
N VAL A 507 -31.68 19.86 9.92
CA VAL A 507 -31.63 18.94 11.05
C VAL A 507 -31.89 19.68 12.36
N ASN A 508 -32.52 18.98 13.30
CA ASN A 508 -32.56 19.41 14.70
C ASN A 508 -31.27 18.98 15.39
N ARG A 509 -30.88 19.69 16.46
CA ARG A 509 -29.76 19.24 17.28
C ARG A 509 -30.14 17.93 17.95
N ALA A 510 -29.19 16.99 17.98
CA ALA A 510 -29.30 15.82 18.83
C ALA A 510 -29.14 16.30 20.28
N ASP A 511 -30.25 16.64 20.93
CA ASP A 511 -30.26 17.06 22.35
C ASP A 511 -29.98 15.86 23.27
N ASP A 512 -29.51 16.13 24.50
CA ASP A 512 -29.28 15.10 25.53
C ASP A 512 -30.58 14.40 25.97
N ALA A 513 -31.75 14.85 25.52
CA ALA A 513 -33.04 14.22 25.78
C ALA A 513 -33.16 12.84 25.10
N THR A 514 -33.99 11.97 25.66
CA THR A 514 -34.31 10.63 25.12
C THR A 514 -35.49 10.62 24.16
N ALA A 515 -36.26 11.71 24.10
CA ALA A 515 -37.40 11.86 23.21
C ALA A 515 -36.99 12.63 21.94
N VAL A 516 -37.28 12.06 20.78
CA VAL A 516 -37.07 12.70 19.47
C VAL A 516 -38.14 13.78 19.30
N VAL A 517 -37.73 15.05 19.21
CA VAL A 517 -38.65 16.18 18.97
C VAL A 517 -38.45 16.70 17.55
N PHE A 518 -39.50 16.58 16.73
CA PHE A 518 -39.55 17.19 15.40
C PHE A 518 -40.11 18.61 15.52
N ASP A 519 -39.23 19.59 15.48
CA ASP A 519 -39.57 21.02 15.41
C ASP A 519 -39.01 21.63 14.11
N PRO A 520 -39.81 21.74 13.05
CA PRO A 520 -39.39 22.33 11.78
C PRO A 520 -38.96 23.80 11.89
N ALA A 521 -39.49 24.55 12.87
CA ALA A 521 -39.17 25.97 13.04
C ALA A 521 -37.79 26.16 13.68
N ALA A 522 -37.34 25.22 14.50
CA ALA A 522 -36.01 25.19 15.10
C ALA A 522 -34.93 24.51 14.23
N ALA A 523 -35.33 23.89 13.10
CA ALA A 523 -34.43 23.14 12.23
C ALA A 523 -33.41 24.05 11.50
N THR A 524 -32.14 23.68 11.57
CA THR A 524 -31.04 24.44 10.93
C THR A 524 -30.52 23.74 9.67
N PRO A 525 -29.99 24.47 8.67
CA PRO A 525 -29.36 23.85 7.51
C PRO A 525 -28.28 22.86 7.94
N PHE A 526 -28.25 21.68 7.31
CA PHE A 526 -27.33 20.63 7.72
C PHE A 526 -25.87 21.11 7.69
N ARG A 527 -25.18 20.89 8.81
CA ARG A 527 -23.72 20.99 8.97
C ARG A 527 -23.24 19.74 9.68
N SER A 528 -21.95 19.43 9.56
CA SER A 528 -21.34 18.30 10.23
C SER A 528 -21.72 18.28 11.71
N THR A 529 -22.41 17.24 12.15
CA THR A 529 -23.01 17.16 13.49
C THR A 529 -22.62 15.86 14.16
N ARG A 530 -22.24 15.95 15.43
CA ARG A 530 -21.90 14.80 16.25
C ARG A 530 -23.16 14.22 16.88
N VAL A 531 -23.35 12.90 16.73
CA VAL A 531 -24.46 12.14 17.30
C VAL A 531 -23.89 11.16 18.32
N GLU A 532 -24.24 11.35 19.59
CA GLU A 532 -23.78 10.50 20.69
C GLU A 532 -24.35 9.08 20.62
N ALA A 533 -23.72 8.14 21.33
CA ALA A 533 -24.16 6.75 21.35
C ALA A 533 -25.58 6.61 21.92
N GLY A 534 -26.44 5.86 21.23
CA GLY A 534 -27.84 5.65 21.58
C GLY A 534 -28.76 6.83 21.23
N LYS A 535 -28.24 7.91 20.62
CA LYS A 535 -29.02 9.10 20.26
C LYS A 535 -29.52 9.05 18.82
N GLU A 536 -30.53 9.85 18.57
CA GLU A 536 -31.19 9.99 17.27
C GLU A 536 -31.04 11.43 16.77
N LEU A 537 -30.71 11.59 15.49
CA LEU A 537 -30.66 12.87 14.80
C LEU A 537 -31.93 13.05 13.96
N PRO A 538 -32.81 14.02 14.29
CA PRO A 538 -33.97 14.32 13.46
C PRO A 538 -33.53 15.08 12.21
N VAL A 539 -33.88 14.54 11.04
CA VAL A 539 -33.57 15.07 9.71
C VAL A 539 -34.86 15.47 9.01
N PHE A 540 -34.88 16.65 8.43
CA PHE A 540 -35.97 17.17 7.62
C PHE A 540 -35.54 17.27 6.17
N VAL A 541 -36.37 16.71 5.29
CA VAL A 541 -36.21 16.80 3.85
C VAL A 541 -37.39 17.59 3.31
N THR A 542 -37.09 18.69 2.61
CA THR A 542 -38.09 19.50 1.90
C THR A 542 -37.93 19.26 0.41
N ILE A 543 -39.00 18.75 -0.20
CA ILE A 543 -39.11 18.52 -1.64
C ILE A 543 -40.04 19.57 -2.25
N THR A 544 -39.79 19.93 -3.51
CA THR A 544 -40.71 20.78 -4.28
C THR A 544 -41.41 19.97 -5.35
N THR A 545 -42.74 20.07 -5.37
CA THR A 545 -43.58 19.47 -6.40
C THR A 545 -43.38 20.23 -7.71
N PRO A 546 -42.99 19.56 -8.80
CA PRO A 546 -42.83 20.18 -10.11
C PRO A 546 -44.15 20.67 -10.67
N ASP A 547 -44.08 21.71 -11.51
CA ASP A 547 -45.21 22.24 -12.27
C ASP A 547 -45.37 21.47 -13.59
N VAL A 548 -45.69 20.18 -13.49
CA VAL A 548 -45.86 19.26 -14.63
C VAL A 548 -47.04 18.34 -14.36
N GLU A 549 -47.84 18.08 -15.40
CA GLU A 549 -48.96 17.14 -15.37
C GLU A 549 -48.42 15.70 -15.15
N MET A 550 -48.82 15.06 -14.06
CA MET A 550 -48.35 13.71 -13.69
C MET A 550 -49.43 12.66 -13.98
N ALA A 551 -49.02 11.44 -14.36
CA ALA A 551 -49.95 10.34 -14.54
C ALA A 551 -50.62 9.94 -13.19
N PRO A 552 -51.85 9.39 -13.22
CA PRO A 552 -52.48 8.82 -12.03
C PRO A 552 -51.57 7.77 -11.36
N GLU A 553 -51.44 7.80 -10.03
CA GLU A 553 -50.52 6.95 -9.23
C GLU A 553 -49.01 7.24 -9.39
N SER A 554 -48.61 8.35 -10.01
CA SER A 554 -47.21 8.79 -10.00
C SER A 554 -46.78 9.26 -8.60
N GLY A 555 -45.82 8.58 -7.97
CA GLY A 555 -45.29 8.92 -6.64
C GLY A 555 -43.77 8.93 -6.58
N LEU A 556 -43.20 9.59 -5.57
CA LEU A 556 -41.76 9.63 -5.32
C LEU A 556 -41.37 8.60 -4.28
N PHE A 557 -40.60 7.58 -4.67
CA PHE A 557 -40.13 6.54 -3.76
C PHE A 557 -38.90 7.01 -2.99
N PHE A 558 -39.06 7.11 -1.67
CA PHE A 558 -37.98 7.48 -0.76
C PHE A 558 -37.70 6.34 0.21
N ASP A 559 -36.91 5.35 -0.24
CA ASP A 559 -36.66 4.14 0.55
C ASP A 559 -35.49 4.32 1.53
N ASP A 560 -34.42 5.04 1.13
CA ASP A 560 -33.18 5.20 1.91
C ASP A 560 -32.69 6.67 1.97
N LEU A 561 -32.09 7.07 3.10
CA LEU A 561 -31.18 8.22 3.16
C LEU A 561 -29.74 7.76 3.01
N THR A 562 -29.01 8.43 2.13
CA THR A 562 -27.57 8.24 2.02
C THR A 562 -26.87 9.12 3.05
N VAL A 563 -26.08 8.49 3.93
CA VAL A 563 -25.44 9.15 5.07
C VAL A 563 -23.94 8.94 5.01
N ASP A 564 -23.19 10.03 4.95
CA ASP A 564 -21.75 10.07 5.15
C ASP A 564 -21.47 10.39 6.63
N TYR A 565 -20.70 9.53 7.29
CA TYR A 565 -20.38 9.70 8.70
C TYR A 565 -19.00 9.17 9.05
N GLU A 566 -18.43 9.68 10.14
CA GLU A 566 -17.14 9.25 10.67
C GLU A 566 -17.35 8.53 12.01
N VAL A 567 -16.73 7.34 12.13
CA VAL A 567 -16.67 6.59 13.38
C VAL A 567 -15.21 6.52 13.81
N LEU A 568 -14.87 7.15 14.94
CA LEU A 568 -13.49 7.22 15.44
C LEU A 568 -12.48 7.69 14.36
N GLY A 569 -12.89 8.64 13.49
CA GLY A 569 -12.08 9.23 12.43
C GLY A 569 -11.93 8.39 11.15
N LEU A 570 -12.66 7.27 11.02
CA LEU A 570 -12.78 6.52 9.76
C LEU A 570 -14.06 6.95 9.01
N PRO A 571 -13.96 7.44 7.76
CA PRO A 571 -15.11 7.83 6.97
C PRO A 571 -15.90 6.59 6.52
N ARG A 572 -17.22 6.73 6.50
CA ARG A 572 -18.19 5.69 6.17
C ARG A 572 -19.30 6.29 5.33
N HIS A 573 -19.83 5.45 4.46
CA HIS A 573 -20.96 5.75 3.60
C HIS A 573 -21.98 4.63 3.79
N GLN A 574 -23.20 4.98 4.13
CA GLN A 574 -24.27 4.02 4.37
C GLN A 574 -25.60 4.54 3.83
N ARG A 575 -26.36 3.66 3.20
CA ARG A 575 -27.80 3.86 2.97
C ARG A 575 -28.56 3.40 4.21
N VAL A 576 -29.24 4.33 4.85
CA VAL A 576 -30.07 4.08 6.04
C VAL A 576 -31.52 4.01 5.57
N PRO A 577 -32.18 2.84 5.67
CA PRO A 577 -33.57 2.69 5.25
C PRO A 577 -34.46 3.53 6.13
N MET A 578 -35.40 4.28 5.57
CA MET A 578 -36.16 5.25 6.37
C MET A 578 -37.35 4.63 7.09
N GLY A 579 -37.73 3.40 6.73
CA GLY A 579 -38.80 2.64 7.40
C GLY A 579 -40.23 3.09 7.04
N PHE A 580 -40.40 4.09 6.18
CA PHE A 580 -41.68 4.55 5.64
C PHE A 580 -41.54 4.93 4.18
N ARG A 581 -42.66 4.94 3.44
CA ARG A 581 -42.70 5.29 2.03
C ARG A 581 -43.54 6.55 1.84
N LEU A 582 -43.02 7.51 1.08
CA LEU A 582 -43.76 8.71 0.70
C LEU A 582 -44.45 8.48 -0.65
N LEU A 583 -45.69 8.92 -0.79
CA LEU A 583 -46.43 8.93 -2.05
C LEU A 583 -47.06 10.32 -2.22
N ILE A 584 -47.08 10.86 -3.44
CA ILE A 584 -47.80 12.11 -3.75
C ILE A 584 -48.92 11.71 -4.70
N GLN A 585 -50.17 12.07 -4.39
CA GLN A 585 -51.34 11.63 -5.15
C GLN A 585 -52.05 12.83 -5.79
N ALA A 586 -52.36 12.75 -7.09
CA ALA A 586 -53.10 13.78 -7.83
C ALA A 586 -54.54 13.94 -7.31
N ALA A 587 -55.07 15.17 -7.38
CA ALA A 587 -56.30 15.59 -6.70
C ALA A 587 -57.61 15.00 -7.28
N ASP A 588 -57.59 14.49 -8.50
CA ASP A 588 -58.79 14.13 -9.26
C ASP A 588 -59.11 12.62 -9.27
N GLY A 589 -58.20 11.77 -8.80
CA GLY A 589 -58.51 10.39 -8.37
C GLY A 589 -59.34 9.52 -9.35
N ARG A 590 -59.41 9.84 -10.64
CA ARG A 590 -60.21 9.12 -11.64
C ARG A 590 -59.44 8.91 -12.93
N VAL A 591 -59.43 7.65 -13.34
CA VAL A 591 -58.92 7.16 -14.62
C VAL A 591 -60.05 7.22 -15.66
N PRO A 592 -59.83 7.83 -16.83
CA PRO A 592 -60.45 7.35 -18.05
C PRO A 592 -59.36 6.84 -19.01
N GLY A 593 -59.30 5.50 -19.15
CA GLY A 593 -58.62 4.80 -20.24
C GLY A 593 -57.15 4.51 -20.03
#